data_AF-A0A7W1F9S5-F1
#
_entry.id   AF-A0A7W1F9S5-F1
#
_cell.length_a   1.000
_cell.length_b   1.000
_cell.length_c   1.000
_cell.angle_alpha   90.00
_cell.angle_beta   90.00
_cell.angle_gamma   90.00
#
_symmetry.space_group_name_H-M   'P 1'
#
loop_
_entity.id
_entity.type
_entity.pdbx_description
1 polymer ?
#
loop_
_entity_poly.entity_id
_entity_poly.type
_entity_poly.pdbx_seq_one_letter_code
_entity_poly.pdbx_strand_id
1 'polypeptide(L)' 'MPLAVEAQQLVKHFSGRGGEVDAVRGVDLEVVSGEVFGFLGPNGAGKSTTVKM' A
#
# COMPACT_ATOMS: atom_id res chain seq x y z
N MET A 1 -21.30 7.04 0.08
CA MET A 1 -20.83 6.93 1.48
C MET A 1 -19.46 7.59 1.55
N PRO A 2 -19.07 8.26 2.65
CA PRO A 2 -17.75 8.88 2.72
C PRO A 2 -16.64 7.83 2.68
N LEU A 3 -15.55 8.13 1.97
CA LEU A 3 -14.33 7.35 2.02
C LEU A 3 -13.63 7.57 3.37
N ALA A 4 -13.13 6.49 3.97
CA ALA A 4 -12.26 6.53 5.14
C ALA A 4 -10.77 6.54 4.74
N VAL A 5 -10.43 5.93 3.61
CA VAL A 5 -9.10 5.96 3.01
C VAL A 5 -9.25 6.17 1.51
N GLU A 6 -8.43 7.06 0.95
CA GLU A 6 -8.28 7.27 -0.49
C GLU A 6 -6.79 7.40 -0.80
N ALA A 7 -6.31 6.66 -1.79
CA ALA A 7 -4.96 6.78 -2.33
C ALA A 7 -5.00 6.61 -3.84
N GLN A 8 -4.23 7.42 -4.55
CA GLN A 8 -4.07 7.35 -5.99
C GLN A 8 -2.59 7.25 -6.31
N GLN A 9 -2.21 6.28 -7.13
CA GLN A 9 -0.85 6.02 -7.58
C GLN A 9 0.16 5.97 -6.41
N LEU A 10 -0.22 5.32 -5.31
CA LEU A 10 0.63 5.23 -4.13
C LEU A 10 1.89 4.42 -4.47
N VAL A 11 3.05 5.03 -4.21
CA VAL A 11 4.36 4.46 -4.51
C VAL A 11 5.25 4.54 -3.27
N LYS A 12 6.07 3.50 -3.06
CA LYS A 12 7.09 3.49 -2.02
C LYS A 12 8.37 2.83 -2.50
N HIS A 13 9.44 3.62 -2.50
CA HIS A 13 10.80 3.16 -2.72
C HIS A 13 11.55 3.07 -1.39
N PHE A 14 12.38 2.04 -1.27
CA PHE A 14 13.40 1.95 -0.24
C PHE A 14 14.76 1.85 -0.90
N SER A 15 15.70 2.69 -0.47
CA SER A 15 17.09 2.63 -0.90
C SER A 15 17.94 2.12 0.25
N GLY A 16 18.83 1.17 -0.02
CA GLY A 16 19.74 0.61 0.98
C GLY A 16 20.99 0.00 0.36
N ARG A 17 21.79 -0.69 1.17
CA ARG A 17 23.01 -1.37 0.71
C ARG A 17 22.76 -2.40 -0.41
N GLY A 18 21.56 -2.97 -0.47
CA GLY A 18 21.16 -3.91 -1.52
C GLY A 18 20.66 -3.26 -2.81
N GLY A 19 20.73 -1.94 -2.92
CA GLY A 19 20.15 -1.18 -4.03
C GLY A 19 18.77 -0.62 -3.69
N GLU A 20 18.06 -0.21 -4.75
CA GLU A 20 16.71 0.34 -4.68
C GLU A 20 15.66 -0.77 -4.82
N VAL A 21 14.60 -0.68 -4.01
CA VAL A 21 13.48 -1.62 -4.02
C VAL A 21 12.18 -0.84 -4.05
N ASP A 22 11.38 -1.10 -5.09
CA ASP A 22 10.01 -0.60 -5.20
C ASP A 22 9.09 -1.53 -4.41
N ALA A 23 8.80 -1.16 -3.15
CA ALA A 23 7.94 -1.91 -2.26
C ALA A 23 6.45 -1.73 -2.57
N VAL A 24 6.06 -0.57 -3.12
CA VAL A 24 4.70 -0.31 -3.62
C VAL A 24 4.83 0.43 -4.96
N ARG A 25 4.08 -0.02 -5.98
CA ARG A 25 4.28 0.36 -7.39
C ARG A 25 3.01 0.91 -8.04
N GLY A 26 2.49 2.03 -7.52
CA GLY A 26 1.31 2.69 -8.10
C GLY A 26 0.02 1.95 -7.76
N VAL A 27 -0.36 1.98 -6.49
CA VAL A 27 -1.62 1.39 -6.02
C VAL A 27 -2.67 2.47 -5.86
N ASP A 28 -3.84 2.24 -6.46
CA ASP A 28 -5.06 2.99 -6.18
C ASP A 28 -5.88 2.23 -5.11
N LEU A 29 -6.38 2.94 -4.11
CA LEU A 29 -7.13 2.37 -2.99
C LEU A 29 -8.26 3.32 -2.58
N GLU A 30 -9.46 2.79 -2.47
CA GLU A 30 -10.61 3.44 -1.86
C GLU A 30 -11.18 2.49 -0.81
N VAL A 31 -11.33 2.97 0.43
CA VAL A 31 -11.99 2.21 1.50
C VAL A 31 -13.13 3.04 2.04
N VAL A 32 -14.33 2.46 2.09
CA VAL A 32 -15.51 3.17 2.57
C VAL A 32 -15.54 3.16 4.10
N SER A 33 -16.04 4.25 4.70
CA SER A 33 -16.23 4.31 6.15
C SER A 33 -17.13 3.17 6.66
N GLY A 34 -16.65 2.42 7.65
CA GLY A 34 -17.35 1.28 8.24
C GLY A 34 -17.04 -0.07 7.59
N GLU A 35 -16.20 -0.10 6.56
CA GLU A 35 -15.74 -1.33 5.90
C GLU A 35 -14.55 -1.96 6.64
N VAL A 36 -14.49 -3.30 6.63
CA VAL A 36 -13.28 -4.04 7.05
C VAL A 36 -12.51 -4.42 5.79
N PHE A 37 -11.36 -3.78 5.59
CA PHE A 37 -10.48 -4.01 4.45
C PHE A 37 -9.19 -4.73 4.86
N GLY A 38 -8.64 -5.58 3.98
CA GLY A 38 -7.38 -6.28 4.22
C GLY A 38 -6.61 -6.62 2.95
N PHE A 39 -5.29 -6.60 3.04
CA PHE A 39 -4.39 -7.02 1.96
C PHE A 39 -4.03 -8.50 2.08
N LEU A 40 -4.14 -9.25 0.97
CA LEU A 40 -3.71 -10.64 0.86
C LEU A 40 -2.64 -10.81 -0.22
N GLY A 41 -1.65 -11.66 0.03
CA GLY A 41 -0.57 -11.94 -0.92
C GLY A 41 0.69 -12.50 -0.26
N PRO A 42 1.68 -12.95 -1.05
CA PRO A 42 2.90 -13.58 -0.54
C PRO A 42 3.80 -12.61 0.26
N ASN A 43 4.79 -13.15 0.95
CA ASN A 43 5.80 -12.34 1.64
C ASN A 43 6.58 -11.48 0.63
N GLY A 44 6.86 -10.24 1.00
CA GLY A 44 7.53 -9.27 0.13
C GLY A 44 6.60 -8.52 -0.85
N ALA A 45 5.30 -8.85 -0.93
CA ALA A 45 4.36 -8.20 -1.85
C ALA A 45 3.96 -6.74 -1.50
N GLY A 46 4.63 -6.09 -0.53
CA GLY A 46 4.33 -4.70 -0.16
C GLY A 46 3.21 -4.47 0.85
N LYS A 47 2.45 -5.51 1.25
CA LYS A 47 1.26 -5.40 2.13
C LYS A 47 1.47 -4.55 3.40
N SER A 48 2.47 -4.91 4.21
CA SER A 48 2.75 -4.21 5.48
C SER A 48 3.35 -2.83 5.25
N THR A 49 4.01 -2.61 4.11
CA THR A 49 4.46 -1.30 3.68
C THR A 49 3.26 -0.41 3.37
N THR A 50 2.28 -0.91 2.60
CA THR A 50 1.06 -0.18 2.25
C THR A 50 0.24 0.22 3.48
N VAL A 51 0.09 -0.67 4.47
CA VAL A 51 -0.69 -0.38 5.70
C VAL A 51 -0.04 0.67 6.61
N LYS A 52 1.28 0.90 6.49
CA LYS A 52 2.03 1.83 7.37
C LYS A 52 2.22 3.22 6.79
N MET A 53 1.78 3.46 5.55
CA MET A 53 1.84 4.76 4.89
C MET A 53 0.61 5.56 5.23
#